data_AF-A0A6B0BB43-F1
#
_entry.id   AF-A0A6B0BB43-F1
#
_cell.length_a   1.000
_cell.length_b   1.000
_cell.length_c   1.000
_cell.angle_alpha   90.00
_cell.angle_beta   90.00
_cell.angle_gamma   90.00
#
_symmetry.space_group_name_H-M   'P 1'
#
loop_
_entity.id
_entity.type
_entity.pdbx_description
1 polymer ?
#
loop_
_entity_poly.entity_id
_entity_poly.type
_entity_poly.pdbx_seq_one_letter_code
_entity_poly.pdbx_strand_id
1 'polypeptide(L)' 'MDINSEEYKQEVLIKDVVMLAARILLESGAEGTRVEDTMTRIAKKLGYSESNSFVTNTVIQFT' A
#
# COMPACT_ATOMS: atom_id res chain seq x y z
N MET A 1 -6.84 28.63 9.19
CA MET A 1 -5.99 27.85 8.27
C MET A 1 -6.59 26.46 8.22
N ASP A 2 -7.78 26.30 7.62
CA ASP A 2 -8.66 25.17 7.95
C ASP A 2 -9.35 24.59 6.71
N ILE A 3 -8.57 24.28 5.69
CA ILE A 3 -9.06 23.61 4.47
C ILE A 3 -8.74 22.10 4.49
N ASN A 4 -7.81 21.60 5.33
CA ASN A 4 -7.16 20.32 5.04
C ASN A 4 -7.22 19.22 6.13
N SER A 5 -7.89 19.40 7.28
CA SER A 5 -7.77 18.40 8.36
C SER A 5 -8.49 17.08 8.07
N GLU A 6 -9.63 17.12 7.40
CA GLU A 6 -10.41 15.91 7.09
C GLU A 6 -9.86 15.18 5.87
N GLU A 7 -9.50 15.92 4.81
CA GLU A 7 -8.85 15.34 3.63
C GLU A 7 -7.50 14.68 3.99
N TYR A 8 -6.73 15.29 4.89
CA TYR A 8 -5.49 14.70 5.43
C TYR A 8 -5.76 13.40 6.20
N LYS A 9 -6.82 13.35 7.02
CA LYS A 9 -7.20 12.11 7.72
C LYS A 9 -7.60 11.00 6.75
N GLN A 10 -8.34 11.34 5.69
CA GLN A 10 -8.70 10.37 4.66
C GLN A 10 -7.46 9.84 3.93
N GLU A 11 -6.52 10.71 3.57
CA GLU A 11 -5.26 10.30 2.94
C GLU A 11 -4.45 9.35 3.85
N VAL A 12 -4.35 9.66 5.14
CA VAL A 12 -3.67 8.80 6.13
C VAL A 12 -4.35 7.44 6.23
N LEU A 13 -5.69 7.40 6.34
CA LEU A 13 -6.45 6.16 6.42
C LEU A 13 -6.23 5.27 5.19
N ILE A 14 -6.19 5.88 4.00
CA ILE A 14 -5.98 5.16 2.74
C ILE A 14 -4.57 4.58 2.69
N LYS A 15 -3.55 5.33 3.10
CA LYS A 15 -2.18 4.82 3.23
C LYS A 15 -2.12 3.65 4.20
N ASP A 16 -2.77 3.75 5.36
CA ASP A 16 -2.78 2.67 6.35
C ASP A 16 -3.41 1.38 5.79
N VAL A 17 -4.52 1.49 5.06
CA VAL A 17 -5.18 0.35 4.41
C VAL A 17 -4.26 -0.29 3.36
N VAL A 18 -3.64 0.52 2.50
CA VAL A 18 -2.74 0.02 1.44
C VAL A 18 -1.52 -0.68 2.06
N MET A 19 -0.92 -0.09 3.09
CA MET A 19 0.24 -0.64 3.78
C MET A 19 -0.10 -1.93 4.55
N LEU A 20 -1.28 -2.00 5.17
CA LEU A 20 -1.75 -3.20 5.85
C LEU A 20 -1.95 -4.35 4.86
N ALA A 21 -2.57 -4.08 3.71
CA ALA A 21 -2.73 -5.09 2.66
C ALA A 21 -1.38 -5.60 2.15
N ALA A 22 -0.42 -4.69 1.94
CA ALA A 22 0.93 -5.04 1.50
C ALA A 22 1.63 -5.97 2.50
N ARG A 23 1.55 -5.62 3.79
CA ARG A 23 2.13 -6.40 4.88
C ARG A 23 1.55 -7.81 4.94
N ILE A 24 0.22 -7.95 4.93
CA ILE A 24 -0.46 -9.26 4.97
C ILE A 24 0.00 -10.13 3.80
N LEU A 25 0.09 -9.56 2.59
CA LEU A 25 0.51 -10.29 1.41
C LEU A 25 1.98 -10.74 1.51
N LEU A 26 2.88 -9.87 1.96
CA LEU A 26 4.29 -10.20 2.18
C LEU A 26 4.48 -11.27 3.25
N GLU A 27 3.78 -11.15 4.38
CA GLU A 27 3.78 -12.14 5.47
C GLU A 27 3.20 -13.49 5.00
N SER A 28 2.34 -13.47 3.99
CA SER A 28 1.80 -14.68 3.33
C SER A 28 2.70 -15.24 2.21
N GLY A 29 3.88 -14.65 1.98
CA GLY A 29 4.82 -15.09 0.94
C GLY A 29 4.41 -14.69 -0.49
N ALA A 30 3.59 -13.65 -0.65
CA ALA A 30 3.27 -13.13 -1.98
C ALA A 30 4.50 -12.49 -2.65
N GLU A 31 4.65 -12.73 -3.95
CA GLU A 31 5.65 -12.06 -4.77
C GLU A 31 5.44 -10.53 -4.79
N GLY A 32 6.52 -9.76 -4.69
CA GLY A 32 6.48 -8.29 -4.66
C GLY A 32 5.64 -7.66 -5.77
N THR A 33 5.69 -8.17 -7.00
CA THR A 33 4.87 -7.69 -8.14
C THR A 33 3.36 -7.81 -7.87
N ARG A 34 2.91 -8.89 -7.22
CA ARG A 34 1.51 -9.09 -6.82
C ARG A 34 1.09 -8.19 -5.66
N VAL A 35 2.03 -7.89 -4.77
CA VAL A 35 1.84 -6.92 -3.69
C VAL A 35 1.65 -5.52 -4.29
N GLU A 36 2.52 -5.10 -5.20
CA GLU A 36 2.45 -3.82 -5.90
C GLU A 36 1.16 -3.63 -6.71
N ASP A 37 0.73 -4.66 -7.46
CA ASP A 37 -0.56 -4.63 -8.18
C ASP A 37 -1.74 -4.43 -7.22
N THR A 38 -1.73 -5.13 -6.08
CA THR A 38 -2.79 -4.99 -5.08
C THR A 38 -2.80 -3.59 -4.45
N MET A 39 -1.64 -3.07 -4.06
CA MET A 39 -1.49 -1.72 -3.51
C MET A 39 -2.01 -0.66 -4.49
N THR A 40 -1.59 -0.75 -5.76
CA THR A 40 -1.98 0.16 -6.84
C THR A 40 -3.49 0.08 -7.11
N ARG A 41 -4.07 -1.13 -7.12
CA ARG A 41 -5.50 -1.32 -7.34
C ARG A 41 -6.35 -0.74 -6.20
N ILE A 42 -5.91 -0.87 -4.95
CA ILE A 42 -6.58 -0.26 -3.79
C ILE A 42 -6.52 1.27 -3.88
N ALA A 43 -5.33 1.84 -4.07
CA ALA A 43 -5.12 3.28 -4.16
C ALA A 43 -5.95 3.90 -5.30
N LYS A 44 -5.92 3.30 -6.50
CA LYS A 44 -6.70 3.75 -7.66
C LYS A 44 -8.20 3.73 -7.41
N LYS A 45 -8.74 2.71 -6.71
CA LYS A 45 -10.16 2.65 -6.37
C LYS A 45 -10.59 3.68 -5.33
N LEU A 46 -9.65 4.18 -4.54
CA LEU A 46 -9.86 5.20 -3.52
C LEU A 46 -9.53 6.62 -4.01
N GLY A 47 -9.32 6.82 -5.31
CA GLY A 47 -9.09 8.14 -5.93
C GLY A 47 -7.61 8.51 -6.12
N TYR A 48 -6.67 7.67 -5.69
CA TYR A 48 -5.23 7.90 -5.79
C TYR A 48 -4.63 7.15 -6.98
N SER A 49 -4.99 7.60 -8.18
CA SER A 49 -4.62 6.95 -9.45
C SER A 49 -3.12 7.02 -9.77
N GLU A 50 -2.46 8.09 -9.29
CA GLU A 50 -1.02 8.38 -9.48
C GLU A 50 -0.19 7.78 -8.32
N SER A 51 -0.56 6.60 -7.81
CA SER A 51 0.17 5.95 -6.72
C SER A 51 1.39 5.20 -7.27
N ASN A 52 2.60 5.62 -6.88
CA ASN A 52 3.81 4.85 -7.12
C ASN A 52 4.00 3.84 -5.98
N SER A 53 3.73 2.56 -6.25
CA SER A 53 3.95 1.46 -5.30
C SER A 53 5.29 0.80 -5.61
N PHE A 54 6.16 0.64 -4.61
CA PHE A 54 7.42 -0.08 -4.73
C PHE A 54 7.58 -1.06 -3.57
N VAL A 55 7.87 -2.31 -3.88
CA VAL A 55 8.09 -3.39 -2.91
C VAL A 55 9.45 -4.02 -3.18
N THR A 56 10.35 -3.92 -2.21
CA THR A 56 11.64 -4.63 -2.26
C THR A 56 11.53 -5.92 -1.48
N ASN A 57 11.63 -7.05 -2.17
CA ASN A 57 11.71 -8.36 -1.52
C ASN A 57 12.99 -8.41 -0.68
N THR A 58 12.88 -8.41 0.65
CA THR A 58 14.00 -8.71 1.54
C THR A 58 13.81 -10.10 2.11
N VAL A 59 14.10 -11.12 1.29
CA VAL A 59 14.02 -12.52 1.69
C VAL A 59 15.44 -13.01 1.99
N ILE A 60 15.65 -13.48 3.22
CA ILE A 60 16.84 -14.25 3.61
C ILE A 60 16.32 -15.63 4.00
N GLN A 61 16.66 -16.64 3.21
CA GLN A 61 16.26 -18.03 3.43
C GLN A 61 17.47 -18.83 3.91
N PHE A 62 17.32 -19.57 5.01
CA PHE A 62 18.31 -20.54 5.48
C PHE A 62 17.76 -21.95 5.26
N THR A 63 18.63 -22.86 4.82
CA THR A 63 18.37 -24.30 4.62
C THR A 63 19.11 -25.10 5.67
#